data_AF-A0A1Q5UQ10-F1
#
_entry.id   AF-A0A1Q5UQ10-F1
#
_cell.length_a   1.000
_cell.length_b   1.000
_cell.length_c   1.000
_cell.angle_alpha   90.00
_cell.angle_beta   90.00
_cell.angle_gamma   90.00
#
_symmetry.space_group_name_H-M   'P 1'
#
loop_
_entity.id
_entity.type
_entity.pdbx_description
1 polymer ?
#
loop_
_entity_poly.entity_id
_entity_poly.type
_entity_poly.pdbx_seq_one_letter_code
_entity_poly.pdbx_strand_id
1 'polypeptide(L)'
;MVAVMEQLTDRPGWIVNIFDDQVVADWRKEVVATNSLISEMAWTWCVKELRDKALDFHEKQHIRVLYTGACVCKSDTADLRALSEAFQQSVPSVLEQQQD
;
A
#
# COMPACT_ATOMS: atom_id res chain seq x y z
N MET A 1 -7.92 1.46 9.61
CA MET A 1 -6.48 1.79 9.50
C MET A 1 -5.80 0.97 8.41
N VAL A 2 -5.77 -0.37 8.52
CA VAL A 2 -5.16 -1.28 7.50
C VAL A 2 -5.61 -0.98 6.07
N ALA A 3 -6.93 -0.97 5.83
CA ALA A 3 -7.47 -0.69 4.49
C ALA A 3 -7.17 0.73 3.99
N VAL A 4 -6.99 1.69 4.89
CA VAL A 4 -6.67 3.08 4.53
C VAL A 4 -5.21 3.18 4.10
N MET A 5 -4.30 2.59 4.85
CA MET A 5 -2.87 2.54 4.49
C MET A 5 -2.68 1.82 3.15
N GLU A 6 -3.38 0.70 2.95
CA GLU A 6 -3.36 -0.06 1.70
C GLU A 6 -3.78 0.82 0.52
N GLN A 7 -4.99 1.41 0.59
CA GLN A 7 -5.55 2.25 -0.47
C GLN A 7 -4.71 3.49 -0.79
N LEU A 8 -4.15 4.14 0.23
CA LEU A 8 -3.34 5.35 0.02
C LEU A 8 -1.99 5.01 -0.61
N THR A 9 -1.38 3.88 -0.24
CA THR A 9 -0.07 3.46 -0.76
C THR A 9 -0.12 2.86 -2.17
N ASP A 10 -1.31 2.52 -2.68
CA ASP A 10 -1.50 2.12 -4.09
C ASP A 10 -1.63 3.30 -5.05
N ARG A 11 -1.80 4.53 -4.54
CA ARG A 11 -1.97 5.69 -5.40
C ARG A 11 -0.66 6.03 -6.13
N PRO A 12 -0.69 6.30 -7.44
CA PRO A 12 0.49 6.77 -8.16
C PRO A 12 1.06 8.03 -7.50
N GLY A 13 2.36 8.04 -7.24
CA GLY A 13 3.06 9.20 -6.67
C GLY A 13 2.69 9.53 -5.22
N TRP A 14 2.03 8.63 -4.48
CA TRP A 14 1.60 8.90 -3.09
C TRP A 14 2.76 9.35 -2.19
N ILE A 15 3.97 8.81 -2.43
CA ILE A 15 5.20 9.11 -1.68
C ILE A 15 5.52 10.61 -1.69
N VAL A 16 5.23 11.29 -2.81
CA VAL A 16 5.44 12.75 -2.93
C VAL A 16 4.20 13.49 -2.45
N ASN A 17 3.02 13.02 -2.85
CA ASN A 17 1.75 13.69 -2.61
C ASN A 17 1.33 13.72 -1.12
N ILE A 18 1.84 12.81 -0.28
CA ILE A 18 1.54 12.77 1.16
C ILE A 18 2.05 14.01 1.93
N PHE A 19 2.95 14.78 1.34
CA PHE A 19 3.46 16.04 1.90
C PHE A 19 2.62 17.27 1.51
N ASP A 20 1.70 17.14 0.56
CA ASP A 20 0.76 18.20 0.18
C ASP A 20 -0.51 18.11 1.04
N ASP A 21 -0.69 19.07 1.95
CA ASP A 21 -1.83 19.10 2.85
C ASP A 21 -3.17 19.25 2.13
N GLN A 22 -3.21 19.89 0.95
CA GLN A 22 -4.44 20.01 0.15
C GLN A 22 -4.82 18.64 -0.42
N VAL A 23 -3.85 17.90 -0.96
CA VAL A 23 -4.07 16.54 -1.47
C VAL A 23 -4.51 15.60 -0.35
N VAL A 24 -3.86 15.67 0.82
CA VAL A 24 -4.23 14.87 2.00
C VAL A 24 -5.64 15.20 2.49
N ALA A 25 -6.05 16.48 2.46
CA ALA A 25 -7.40 16.88 2.84
C ALA A 25 -8.45 16.29 1.88
N ASP A 26 -8.17 16.20 0.59
CA ASP A 26 -9.07 15.59 -0.38
C ASP A 26 -9.12 14.07 -0.23
N TRP A 27 -7.99 13.40 0.00
CA TRP A 27 -7.96 11.98 0.35
C TRP A 27 -8.75 11.67 1.62
N ARG A 28 -8.73 12.55 2.62
CA ARG A 28 -9.53 12.38 3.84
C ARG A 28 -11.02 12.31 3.52
N LYS A 29 -11.51 13.19 2.64
CA LYS A 29 -12.93 13.21 2.25
C LYS A 29 -13.33 11.90 1.57
N GLU A 30 -12.50 11.40 0.66
CA GLU A 30 -12.71 10.13 -0.03
C GLU A 30 -12.71 8.96 0.96
N VAL A 31 -11.71 8.88 1.83
CA VAL A 31 -11.56 7.79 2.80
C VAL A 31 -12.70 7.77 3.80
N VAL A 32 -13.15 8.93 4.30
CA VAL A 32 -14.29 9.02 5.22
C VAL A 32 -15.59 8.60 4.53
N ALA A 33 -15.75 8.89 3.23
CA ALA A 33 -16.92 8.46 2.46
C ALA A 33 -16.96 6.94 2.23
N THR A 34 -15.80 6.31 2.00
CA THR A 34 -15.70 4.86 1.74
C THR A 34 -15.52 4.02 3.01
N ASN A 35 -15.02 4.61 4.10
CA ASN A 35 -14.62 3.90 5.31
C ASN A 35 -15.06 4.67 6.57
N SER A 36 -16.32 4.49 6.96
CA SER A 36 -16.98 5.21 8.05
C SER A 36 -16.39 4.95 9.46
N LEU A 37 -15.46 4.01 9.59
CA LEU A 37 -14.87 3.60 10.86
C LEU A 37 -13.59 4.37 11.25
N ILE A 38 -13.09 5.27 10.40
CA ILE A 38 -11.88 6.04 10.72
C ILE A 38 -12.22 7.30 11.53
N SER A 39 -11.71 7.36 12.76
CA SER A 39 -11.78 8.59 13.57
C SER A 39 -10.77 9.62 13.08
N GLU A 40 -10.98 10.89 13.43
CA GLU A 40 -10.03 11.97 13.14
C GLU A 40 -8.62 11.71 13.71
N MET A 41 -8.56 11.17 14.93
CA MET A 41 -7.29 10.84 15.56
C MET A 41 -6.57 9.72 14.79
N ALA A 42 -7.31 8.69 14.36
CA ALA A 42 -6.75 7.60 13.57
C ALA A 42 -6.26 8.09 12.21
N TRP A 43 -6.99 9.00 11.55
CA TRP A 43 -6.55 9.64 10.31
C TRP A 43 -5.24 10.42 10.49
N THR A 44 -5.16 11.25 11.54
CA THR A 44 -3.96 12.04 11.85
C THR A 44 -2.74 11.15 12.03
N TRP A 45 -2.90 10.02 12.73
CA TRP A 45 -1.85 9.02 12.87
C TRP A 45 -1.48 8.38 11.54
N CYS A 46 -2.46 8.04 10.69
CA CYS A 46 -2.18 7.46 9.38
C CYS A 46 -1.30 8.38 8.53
N VAL A 47 -1.62 9.68 8.49
CA VAL A 47 -0.85 10.66 7.73
C VAL A 47 0.58 10.79 8.26
N LYS A 48 0.75 10.86 9.58
CA LYS A 48 2.09 10.91 10.20
C LYS A 48 2.92 9.68 9.85
N GLU A 49 2.34 8.50 10.06
CA GLU A 49 3.01 7.25 9.75
C GLU A 49 3.37 7.12 8.25
N LEU A 50 2.50 7.56 7.34
CA LEU A 50 2.80 7.53 5.90
C LEU A 50 3.91 8.52 5.51
N ARG A 51 3.97 9.69 6.14
CA ARG A 51 5.07 10.66 5.91
C ARG A 51 6.40 10.08 6.36
N ASP A 52 6.45 9.45 7.54
CA ASP A 52 7.67 8.80 8.03
C ASP A 52 8.12 7.67 7.08
N LYS A 53 7.18 6.84 6.60
CA LYS A 53 7.49 5.78 5.62
C LYS A 53 7.94 6.34 4.26
N ALA A 54 7.38 7.46 3.82
CA ALA A 54 7.76 8.09 2.56
C ALA A 54 9.21 8.61 2.59
N LEU A 55 9.65 9.14 3.74
CA LEU A 55 11.06 9.51 3.95
C LEU A 55 11.99 8.29 3.87
N ASP A 56 11.60 7.20 4.54
CA ASP A 56 12.35 5.94 4.57
C ASP A 56 12.43 5.23 3.20
N PHE A 57 11.49 5.49 2.29
CA PHE A 57 11.41 4.78 1.01
C PHE A 57 12.64 5.02 0.13
N HIS A 58 13.21 6.23 0.17
CA HIS A 58 14.38 6.58 -0.64
C HIS A 58 15.55 5.63 -0.34
N GLU A 59 15.77 5.29 0.93
CA GLU A 59 16.85 4.40 1.35
C GLU A 59 16.49 2.93 1.19
N LYS A 60 15.25 2.54 1.51
CA LYS A 60 14.85 1.14 1.66
C LYS A 60 14.30 0.52 0.36
N GLN A 61 13.86 1.33 -0.59
CA GLN A 61 13.20 0.90 -1.84
C GLN A 61 11.97 -0.01 -1.64
N HIS A 62 11.44 -0.07 -0.42
CA HIS A 62 10.22 -0.78 -0.06
C HIS A 62 9.53 -0.06 1.10
N ILE A 63 8.22 -0.22 1.20
CA ILE A 63 7.44 0.27 2.33
C ILE A 63 6.85 -0.90 3.12
N ARG A 64 6.82 -0.75 4.44
CA ARG A 64 6.07 -1.65 5.33
C ARG A 64 4.68 -1.06 5.55
N VAL A 65 3.69 -1.58 4.83
CA VAL A 65 2.31 -1.06 4.89
C VAL A 65 1.65 -1.39 6.23
N LEU A 66 1.99 -2.54 6.80
CA LEU A 66 1.48 -2.99 8.09
C LEU A 66 2.62 -3.30 9.05
N TYR A 67 2.56 -2.70 10.23
CA TYR A 67 3.53 -2.93 11.30
C TYR A 67 2.83 -3.56 12.51
N THR A 68 2.19 -4.71 12.29
CA THR A 68 1.73 -5.60 13.36
C THR A 68 2.68 -6.80 13.46
N GLY A 69 2.44 -7.76 14.35
CA GLY A 69 3.31 -8.94 14.53
C GLY A 69 3.63 -9.73 13.24
N ALA A 70 2.87 -9.49 12.17
CA ALA A 70 3.22 -9.84 10.79
C ALA A 70 3.24 -8.56 9.93
N CYS A 71 4.31 -8.37 9.15
CA CYS A 71 4.47 -7.22 8.28
C CYS A 71 4.14 -7.57 6.82
N VAL A 72 3.41 -6.68 6.14
CA VAL A 72 3.22 -6.72 4.68
C VAL A 72 4.08 -5.62 4.06
N CYS A 73 4.96 -6.01 3.14
CA CYS A 73 5.83 -5.10 2.41
C CYS A 73 5.34 -4.93 0.97
N LYS A 74 5.31 -3.68 0.49
CA LYS A 74 5.17 -3.37 -0.94
C LYS A 74 6.52 -2.94 -1.51
N SER A 75 6.93 -3.62 -2.58
CA SER A 75 8.16 -3.38 -3.31
C SER A 75 7.92 -3.69 -4.78
N ASP A 76 8.45 -2.86 -5.67
CA ASP A 76 8.29 -3.01 -7.12
C ASP A 76 9.67 -3.01 -7.79
N THR A 77 10.44 -4.06 -7.52
CA THR A 77 11.73 -4.30 -8.16
C THR A 77 11.56 -5.10 -9.44
N ALA A 78 12.49 -4.92 -10.39
CA ALA A 78 12.49 -5.68 -11.64
C ALA A 78 12.49 -7.20 -11.38
N ASP A 79 13.23 -7.66 -10.36
CA ASP A 79 13.29 -9.07 -9.98
C ASP A 79 11.94 -9.61 -9.49
N LEU A 80 11.21 -8.82 -8.68
CA LEU A 80 9.88 -9.20 -8.20
C LEU A 80 8.85 -9.22 -9.33
N ARG A 81 8.98 -8.31 -10.30
CA ARG A 81 8.12 -8.30 -11.49
C ARG A 81 8.35 -9.54 -12.36
N ALA A 82 9.62 -9.89 -12.62
CA ALA A 82 9.98 -11.10 -13.34
C ALA A 82 9.47 -12.37 -12.62
N LEU A 83 9.59 -12.40 -11.29
CA LEU A 83 9.04 -13.49 -10.48
C LEU A 83 7.50 -13.57 -10.59
N SER A 84 6.81 -12.43 -10.53
CA SER A 84 5.36 -12.36 -10.68
C SER A 84 4.90 -12.87 -12.05
N GLU A 85 5.58 -12.46 -13.12
CA GLU A 85 5.30 -12.92 -14.50
C GLU A 85 5.51 -14.43 -14.65
N ALA A 86 6.63 -14.96 -14.13
CA ALA A 86 6.91 -16.38 -14.15
C ALA A 86 5.84 -17.18 -13.38
N PHE A 87 5.42 -16.67 -12.22
CA PHE A 87 4.36 -17.29 -11.43
C PHE A 87 3.05 -17.31 -12.22
N GLN A 88 2.62 -16.17 -12.77
CA GLN A 88 1.40 -16.06 -13.56
C GLN A 88 1.38 -16.99 -14.78
N GLN A 89 2.53 -17.20 -15.44
CA GLN A 89 2.65 -18.14 -16.56
C GLN A 89 2.46 -19.61 -16.14
N SER A 90 2.82 -19.96 -14.91
CA SER A 90 2.72 -21.34 -14.39
C SER A 90 1.34 -21.69 -13.82
N VAL A 91 0.55 -20.68 -13.43
CA VAL A 91 -0.77 -20.87 -12.79
C VAL A 91 -1.74 -21.69 -13.65
N PRO A 92 -1.92 -21.45 -14.97
CA PRO A 92 -2.85 -22.22 -15.79
C PRO A 92 -2.61 -23.72 -15.74
N SER A 93 -1.34 -24.15 -15.89
CA SER A 93 -0.98 -25.57 -15.84
C SER A 93 -1.23 -26.23 -14.48
N VAL A 94 -1.10 -25.47 -13.38
CA VAL A 94 -1.39 -25.99 -12.03
C VAL A 94 -2.89 -26.13 -11.80
N LEU A 95 -3.69 -25.21 -12.34
CA LEU A 95 -5.15 -25.27 -12.24
C LEU A 95 -5.73 -26.44 -13.04
N GLU A 96 -5.19 -26.72 -14.22
CA GLU A 96 -5.58 -27.88 -15.04
C GLU A 96 -5.26 -29.21 -14.33
N GLN A 97 -4.11 -29.31 -13.65
CA GLN A 97 -3.71 -30.49 -12.88
C GLN A 97 -4.53 -30.75 -11.60
N GLN A 98 -5.33 -29.77 -11.14
CA GLN A 98 -6.18 -29.89 -9.96
C GLN A 98 -7.63 -30.29 -10.31
N GLN A 99 -7.97 -30.39 -11.61
CA GLN A 99 -9.31 -30.74 -12.08
C GLN A 99 -9.47 -32.21 -12.48
N ASP A 100 -8.39 -33.00 -12.44
CA ASP A 100 -8.36 -34.48 -12.51
C ASP A 100 -8.26 -35.11 -11.11
#